data_AF-A0A957DJA8-F1
#
_entry.id   AF-A0A957DJA8-F1
#
_cell.length_a   1.000
_cell.length_b   1.000
_cell.length_c   1.000
_cell.angle_alpha   90.00
_cell.angle_beta   90.00
_cell.angle_gamma   90.00
#
_symmetry.space_group_name_H-M   'P 1'
#
loop_
_entity.id
_entity.type
_entity.pdbx_description
1 polymer ?
#
loop_
_entity_poly.entity_id
_entity_poly.type
_entity_poly.pdbx_seq_one_letter_code
_entity_poly.pdbx_strand_id
1 'polypeptide(L)' 'MDKYELVEMLEEAQEHMREAIALLQTYVDETDDQYAKTYLVDRLVIMTSADHGFMSHDLNMGDLINRVRFGEDA' A
#
# COMPACT_ATOMS: atom_id res chain seq x y z
N MET A 1 -17.17 1.68 -15.72
CA MET A 1 -16.28 2.47 -14.87
C MET A 1 -15.28 3.14 -15.78
N ASP A 2 -15.26 4.47 -15.79
CA ASP A 2 -14.25 5.18 -16.57
C ASP A 2 -12.88 5.16 -15.86
N LYS A 3 -11.85 5.64 -16.55
CA LYS A 3 -10.47 5.66 -16.06
C LYS A 3 -10.33 6.49 -14.78
N TYR A 4 -11.13 7.54 -14.63
CA TYR A 4 -11.10 8.43 -13.49
C TYR A 4 -11.73 7.76 -12.26
N GLU A 5 -12.91 7.17 -12.42
CA GLU A 5 -13.57 6.39 -11.37
C GLU A 5 -12.71 5.22 -10.87
N LEU A 6 -11.99 4.55 -11.78
CA LEU A 6 -11.08 3.46 -11.40
C LEU A 6 -9.88 3.96 -10.57
N VAL A 7 -9.34 5.14 -10.90
CA VAL A 7 -8.26 5.77 -10.13
C VAL A 7 -8.75 6.17 -8.75
N GLU A 8 -9.90 6.82 -8.66
CA GLU A 8 -10.49 7.21 -7.37
C GLU A 8 -10.70 5.99 -6.46
N MET A 9 -11.24 4.90 -6.99
CA MET A 9 -11.43 3.65 -6.25
C MET A 9 -10.10 3.07 -5.73
N LEU A 10 -9.02 3.15 -6.52
CA LEU A 10 -7.70 2.67 -6.11
C LEU A 10 -7.05 3.60 -5.07
N GLU A 11 -7.24 4.91 -5.19
CA GLU A 11 -6.75 5.88 -4.20
C GLU A 11 -7.49 5.73 -2.86
N GLU A 12 -8.80 5.49 -2.89
CA GLU A 12 -9.60 5.18 -1.70
C GLU A 12 -9.14 3.87 -1.04
N ALA A 13 -8.91 2.81 -1.84
CA ALA A 13 -8.36 1.56 -1.33
C ALA A 13 -6.97 1.76 -0.69
N GLN A 14 -6.11 2.58 -1.30
CA GLN A 14 -4.80 2.92 -0.74
C GLN A 14 -4.93 3.65 0.60
N GLU A 15 -5.91 4.54 0.73
CA GLU A 15 -6.16 5.26 1.99
C GLU A 15 -6.63 4.32 3.10
N HIS A 16 -7.58 3.42 2.81
CA HIS A 16 -8.01 2.41 3.79
C HIS A 16 -6.87 1.48 4.22
N MET A 17 -5.93 1.15 3.32
CA MET A 17 -4.73 0.41 3.70
C MET A 17 -3.84 1.21 4.65
N ARG A 18 -3.67 2.52 4.44
CA ARG A 18 -2.92 3.38 5.37
C ARG A 18 -3.59 3.44 6.74
N GLU A 19 -4.91 3.57 6.79
CA GLU A 19 -5.69 3.54 8.03
C GLU A 19 -5.49 2.20 8.77
N ALA A 20 -5.59 1.07 8.07
CA ALA A 20 -5.38 -0.25 8.64
C ALA A 20 -3.94 -0.42 9.18
N ILE A 21 -2.94 0.06 8.45
CA ILE A 21 -1.53 0.06 8.89
C ILE A 21 -1.37 0.85 10.19
N ALA A 22 -1.97 2.03 10.30
CA ALA A 22 -1.89 2.87 11.51
C ALA A 22 -2.51 2.18 12.74
N LEU A 23 -3.64 1.49 12.57
CA LEU A 23 -4.27 0.70 13.63
C LEU A 23 -3.38 -0.49 14.06
N LEU A 24 -2.75 -1.18 13.11
CA LEU A 24 -1.84 -2.27 13.40
C LEU A 24 -0.53 -1.81 14.06
N GLN A 25 -0.03 -0.63 13.68
CA GLN A 25 1.11 -0.01 14.35
C GLN A 25 0.79 0.28 15.82
N THR A 26 -0.38 0.85 16.10
CA THR A 26 -0.86 1.04 17.48
C THR A 26 -0.87 -0.28 18.25
N TYR A 27 -1.39 -1.36 17.65
CA TYR A 27 -1.35 -2.68 18.28
C TYR A 27 0.08 -3.16 18.58
N VAL A 28 1.00 -3.05 17.62
CA VAL A 28 2.39 -3.45 17.79
C VAL A 28 3.06 -2.64 18.89
N ASP A 29 2.84 -1.33 18.94
CA ASP A 29 3.45 -0.44 19.92
C ASP A 29 2.95 -0.73 21.35
N GLU A 30 1.67 -1.09 21.50
CA GLU A 30 1.05 -1.42 22.80
C GLU A 30 1.41 -2.84 23.29
N THR A 31 1.75 -3.76 22.39
CA THR A 31 1.95 -5.19 22.72
C THR A 31 3.40 -5.68 22.57
N ASP A 32 4.26 -4.89 21.93
CA ASP A 32 5.62 -5.27 21.53
C ASP A 32 5.66 -6.53 20.62
N ASP A 33 4.59 -6.79 19.86
CA ASP A 33 4.53 -7.93 18.93
C ASP A 33 5.40 -7.69 17.68
N GLN A 34 6.68 -8.00 17.80
CA GLN A 34 7.65 -7.90 16.70
C GLN A 34 7.36 -8.85 15.53
N TYR A 35 6.61 -9.93 15.76
CA TYR A 35 6.20 -10.85 14.69
C TYR A 35 5.12 -10.19 13.82
N ALA A 36 4.09 -9.60 14.44
CA ALA A 36 3.09 -8.82 13.73
C ALA A 36 3.70 -7.62 12.99
N LYS A 37 4.66 -6.93 13.60
CA LYS A 37 5.42 -5.85 12.93
C LYS A 37 6.06 -6.33 11.62
N THR A 38 6.88 -7.37 11.70
CA THR A 38 7.70 -7.84 10.58
C THR A 38 6.86 -8.45 9.45
N TYR A 39 5.89 -9.30 9.80
CA TYR A 39 5.19 -10.13 8.82
C TYR A 39 3.86 -9.54 8.35
N LEU A 40 3.29 -8.58 9.09
CA LEU A 40 2.03 -7.94 8.72
C LEU A 40 2.22 -6.46 8.40
N VAL A 41 2.70 -5.64 9.36
CA VAL A 41 2.81 -4.18 9.17
C VAL A 41 3.78 -3.83 8.06
N ASP A 42 5.03 -4.32 8.14
CA ASP A 42 6.06 -3.99 7.16
C ASP A 42 5.67 -4.47 5.75
N ARG A 43 5.00 -5.62 5.65
CA ARG A 43 4.49 -6.14 4.37
C ARG A 43 3.38 -5.27 3.78
N LEU A 44 2.42 -4.83 4.60
CA LEU A 44 1.36 -3.94 4.15
C LEU A 44 1.92 -2.57 3.72
N VAL A 45 2.91 -2.05 4.45
CA VAL A 45 3.61 -0.81 4.09
C VAL A 45 4.26 -0.93 2.72
N ILE A 46 4.92 -2.05 2.42
CA ILE A 46 5.52 -2.33 1.11
C ILE A 46 4.46 -2.33 0.01
N MET A 47 3.33 -3.02 0.22
CA MET A 47 2.26 -3.10 -0.77
C MET A 47 1.53 -1.77 -1.01
N THR A 48 1.55 -0.86 -0.03
CA THR A 48 0.79 0.39 -0.07
C THR A 48 1.57 1.56 -0.68
N SER A 49 2.90 1.57 -0.58
CA SER A 49 3.72 2.74 -0.94
C SER A 49 4.51 2.56 -2.23
N ALA A 50 4.68 3.67 -2.95
CA ALA A 50 5.36 3.73 -4.25
C ALA A 50 6.90 3.82 -4.15
N ASP A 51 7.45 3.98 -2.94
CA ASP A 51 8.81 4.51 -2.73
C ASP A 51 9.74 3.56 -1.95
N HIS A 52 9.49 2.25 -2.02
CA HIS A 52 10.49 1.27 -1.57
C HIS A 52 11.51 1.06 -2.67
N GLY A 53 12.59 1.83 -2.59
CA GLY A 53 13.68 1.84 -3.56
C GLY A 53 14.05 0.44 -4.08
N PHE A 54 13.87 0.27 -5.39
CA PHE A 54 14.67 -0.60 -6.27
C PHE A 54 14.70 -2.13 -6.03
N MET A 55 14.22 -2.68 -4.90
CA MET A 55 14.51 -4.09 -4.55
C MET A 55 13.34 -5.08 -4.52
N SER A 56 12.08 -4.65 -4.58
CA SER A 56 10.97 -5.58 -4.82
C SER A 56 10.33 -5.30 -6.17
N HIS A 57 10.39 -6.25 -7.09
CA HIS A 57 9.51 -6.28 -8.28
C HIS A 57 8.03 -6.54 -7.92
N ASP A 58 7.68 -6.34 -6.65
CA ASP A 58 6.34 -6.60 -6.13
C ASP A 58 5.45 -5.44 -6.53
N LEU A 59 4.37 -5.77 -7.23
CA LEU A 59 3.33 -4.82 -7.60
C LEU A 59 2.77 -4.14 -6.35
N ASN A 60 2.87 -2.82 -6.28
CA ASN A 60 2.27 -2.02 -5.20
C ASN A 60 1.09 -1.17 -5.71
N MET A 61 0.32 -0.59 -4.78
CA MET A 61 -0.83 0.25 -5.11
C MET A 61 -0.47 1.48 -5.93
N GLY A 62 0.71 2.06 -5.71
CA GLY A 62 1.22 3.16 -6.51
C GLY A 62 1.41 2.77 -7.98
N ASP A 63 1.99 1.59 -8.23
CA ASP A 63 2.18 1.06 -9.59
C ASP A 63 0.83 0.84 -10.29
N LEU A 64 -0.16 0.30 -9.58
CA LEU A 64 -1.50 0.09 -10.12
C LEU A 64 -2.17 1.42 -10.48
N ILE A 65 -2.11 2.41 -9.59
CA ILE A 65 -2.65 3.75 -9.84
C ILE A 65 -1.94 4.39 -11.04
N ASN A 66 -0.61 4.28 -11.12
CA ASN A 66 0.18 4.84 -12.23
C ASN A 66 -0.13 4.16 -13.57
N ARG A 67 -0.26 2.83 -13.59
CA ARG A 67 -0.66 2.09 -14.80
C ARG A 67 -2.03 2.52 -15.29
N VAL A 68 -2.99 2.69 -14.37
CA VAL A 68 -4.30 3.20 -14.75
C VAL A 68 -4.16 4.64 -15.23
N ARG A 69 -3.41 5.53 -14.57
CA ARG A 69 -3.27 6.94 -14.95
C ARG A 69 -2.54 7.17 -16.28
N PHE A 70 -1.46 6.44 -16.54
CA PHE A 70 -0.50 6.76 -17.59
C PHE A 70 -0.32 5.65 -18.64
N GLY A 71 -0.80 4.43 -18.38
CA GLY A 71 -0.59 3.24 -19.23
C GLY A 71 0.54 2.34 -18.71
N GLU A 72 0.74 1.18 -19.35
CA GLU A 72 1.70 0.14 -18.92
C GLU A 72 3.19 0.55 -19.06
N ASP A 73 3.48 1.66 -19.74
CA ASP A 73 4.83 2.16 -20.05
C ASP A 73 5.38 3.20 -19.04
N ALA A 74 4.69 3.43 -17.92
CA ALA A 74 5.00 4.48 -16.93
C ALA A 74 5.86 4.00 -15.76
#